data_AF-A0A3G6Q407-F1
#
_entry.id   AF-A0A3G6Q407-F1
#
_cell.length_a   1.000
_cell.length_b   1.000
_cell.length_c   1.000
_cell.angle_alpha   90.00
_cell.angle_beta   90.00
_cell.angle_gamma   90.00
#
_symmetry.space_group_name_H-M   'P 1'
#
loop_
_entity.id
_entity.type
_entity.pdbx_description
1 polymer ?
#
loop_
_entity_poly.entity_id
_entity_poly.type
_entity_poly.pdbx_seq_one_letter_code
_entity_poly.pdbx_strand_id
1 'polypeptide(L)'
;MKKLILGIALTAGSLAFAQTTTTTSTSSASPVAFGVKAGMNVSSLTNESGLDDQGSKIGFNAGVFANIPVATSFSIQPEVLYSQYGDKYDQTIAGTRYSSARHLDYITVPVMFQYNIIPNLYLEAGPEFGFMVNAKNKLKNETDNDVLDESGDYKDSLNKFNFGIGLGAGYYFTDNIGITARYVAGLTDIAKDRPSNSDAIRNNLFQVGLAFKF
;
A
#
# COMPACT_ATOMS: atom_id res chain seq x y z
N MET A 1 13.14 6.93 38.44
CA MET A 1 13.10 5.47 38.20
C MET A 1 12.02 5.09 37.15
N LYS A 2 12.11 5.60 35.91
CA LYS A 2 11.20 5.20 34.80
C LYS A 2 11.88 5.08 33.42
N LYS A 3 13.22 5.18 33.37
CA LYS A 3 14.00 5.12 32.12
C LYS A 3 14.94 3.90 32.02
N LEU A 4 14.87 2.99 33.00
CA LEU A 4 15.73 1.80 33.06
C LEU A 4 15.04 0.49 32.68
N ILE A 5 13.74 0.52 32.35
CA ILE A 5 12.95 -0.70 32.05
C ILE A 5 12.85 -0.95 30.53
N LEU A 6 13.08 0.07 29.70
CA LEU A 6 13.01 -0.10 28.23
C LEU A 6 14.29 -0.69 27.61
N GLY A 7 15.42 -0.65 28.32
CA GLY A 7 16.71 -1.16 27.83
C GLY A 7 16.90 -2.68 27.95
N ILE A 8 16.13 -3.34 28.83
CA ILE A 8 16.26 -4.79 29.08
C ILE A 8 15.33 -5.60 28.17
N ALA A 9 14.26 -5.00 27.64
CA ALA A 9 13.37 -5.67 26.68
C ALA A 9 14.02 -5.85 25.29
N LEU A 10 14.97 -4.98 24.91
CA LEU A 10 15.68 -5.05 23.63
C LEU A 10 16.83 -6.07 23.63
N THR A 11 17.40 -6.39 24.80
CA THR A 11 18.50 -7.36 24.92
C THR A 11 18.03 -8.78 25.27
N ALA A 12 16.79 -8.96 25.73
CA ALA A 12 16.20 -10.28 25.96
C ALA A 12 15.55 -10.89 24.69
N GLY A 13 15.18 -10.06 23.71
CA GLY A 13 14.63 -10.54 22.43
C GLY A 13 15.68 -11.09 21.45
N SER A 14 16.93 -10.63 21.53
CA SER A 14 18.01 -11.03 20.61
C SER A 14 18.70 -12.34 20.97
N LEU A 15 18.46 -12.89 22.17
CA LEU A 15 19.06 -14.15 22.63
C LEU A 15 18.13 -15.36 22.47
N ALA A 16 16.83 -15.15 22.20
CA ALA A 16 15.87 -16.24 22.01
C ALA A 16 15.84 -16.81 20.57
N PHE A 17 16.49 -16.15 19.60
CA PHE A 17 16.52 -16.57 18.19
C PHE A 17 17.90 -17.06 17.71
N ALA A 18 18.91 -17.14 18.59
CA ALA A 18 20.30 -17.37 18.17
C ALA A 18 20.78 -18.83 18.27
N GLN A 19 19.94 -19.79 18.68
CA GLN A 19 20.32 -21.20 18.79
C GLN A 19 19.25 -22.15 18.25
N THR A 20 19.16 -22.27 16.92
CA THR A 20 18.78 -23.53 16.27
C THR A 20 19.41 -23.56 14.87
N THR A 21 20.75 -23.64 14.81
CA THR A 21 21.42 -24.16 13.62
C THR A 21 21.37 -25.69 13.72
N THR A 22 20.22 -26.27 13.42
CA THR A 22 20.11 -27.70 13.15
C THR A 22 20.15 -27.88 11.64
N THR A 23 21.30 -28.32 11.17
CA THR A 23 21.53 -28.91 9.87
C THR A 23 20.56 -30.08 9.69
N THR A 24 19.48 -29.91 8.94
CA THR A 24 18.66 -31.03 8.46
C THR A 24 18.24 -30.79 7.02
N SER A 25 18.84 -31.56 6.14
CA SER A 25 18.44 -31.70 4.74
C SER A 25 17.03 -32.31 4.65
N THR A 26 16.22 -31.73 3.76
CA THR A 26 15.08 -32.31 3.01
C THR A 26 13.92 -32.94 3.80
N SER A 27 12.77 -32.23 3.84
CA SER A 27 11.45 -32.81 3.53
C SER A 27 10.33 -31.75 3.51
N SER A 28 9.70 -31.58 2.35
CA SER A 28 8.35 -31.00 2.17
C SER A 28 8.16 -29.52 2.52
N ALA A 29 9.03 -28.61 2.03
CA ALA A 29 8.60 -27.22 1.91
C ALA A 29 7.48 -27.20 0.84
N SER A 30 6.27 -26.77 1.20
CA SER A 30 5.25 -26.44 0.19
C SER A 30 5.92 -25.58 -0.87
N PRO A 31 5.82 -25.94 -2.17
CA PRO A 31 6.53 -25.24 -3.22
C PRO A 31 6.19 -23.75 -3.17
N VAL A 32 7.18 -22.91 -3.47
CA VAL A 32 6.94 -21.47 -3.66
C VAL A 32 5.84 -21.31 -4.70
N ALA A 33 4.74 -20.69 -4.31
CA ALA A 33 3.61 -20.48 -5.20
C ALA A 33 3.70 -19.09 -5.82
N PHE A 34 3.65 -19.02 -7.15
CA PHE A 34 3.60 -17.75 -7.87
C PHE A 34 2.15 -17.39 -8.16
N GLY A 35 1.87 -16.11 -8.37
CA GLY A 35 0.54 -15.69 -8.71
C GLY A 35 0.45 -14.27 -9.23
N VAL A 36 -0.77 -13.92 -9.62
CA VAL A 36 -1.16 -12.57 -10.07
C VAL A 36 -2.23 -12.02 -9.15
N LYS A 37 -2.23 -10.70 -8.99
CA LYS A 37 -3.20 -9.97 -8.18
C LYS A 37 -3.71 -8.79 -8.97
N ALA A 38 -4.99 -8.50 -8.86
CA ALA A 38 -5.61 -7.32 -9.44
C ALA A 38 -6.75 -6.85 -8.55
N GLY A 39 -6.91 -5.53 -8.42
CA GLY A 39 -7.89 -4.97 -7.51
C GLY A 39 -8.16 -3.49 -7.73
N MET A 40 -9.06 -2.98 -6.90
CA MET A 40 -9.40 -1.59 -6.80
C MET A 40 -8.69 -0.96 -5.61
N ASN A 41 -8.32 0.30 -5.78
CA ASN A 41 -7.68 1.14 -4.79
C ASN A 41 -8.64 2.26 -4.40
N VAL A 42 -8.73 2.58 -3.12
CA VAL A 42 -9.36 3.79 -2.60
C VAL A 42 -8.29 4.53 -1.82
N SER A 43 -7.75 5.59 -2.43
CA SER A 43 -6.71 6.42 -1.81
C SER A 43 -7.30 7.67 -1.20
N SER A 44 -6.75 8.08 -0.06
CA SER A 44 -7.08 9.33 0.63
C SER A 44 -5.80 9.98 1.16
N LEU A 45 -5.73 11.31 1.13
CA LEU A 45 -4.64 12.05 1.74
C LEU A 45 -5.04 12.44 3.16
N THR A 46 -4.10 12.39 4.11
CA THR A 46 -4.35 12.86 5.47
C THR A 46 -4.50 14.39 5.44
N ASN A 47 -5.64 14.89 5.92
CA ASN A 47 -5.95 16.32 5.91
C ASN A 47 -5.06 17.08 6.89
N GLU A 48 -4.58 18.24 6.44
CA GLU A 48 -4.07 19.27 7.34
C GLU A 48 -5.25 19.87 8.12
N SER A 49 -5.05 20.16 9.40
CA SER A 49 -6.03 20.77 10.29
C SER A 49 -6.64 22.03 9.65
N GLY A 50 -7.88 21.95 9.14
CA GLY A 50 -8.60 23.08 8.52
C GLY A 50 -8.97 22.95 7.04
N LEU A 51 -8.69 21.82 6.39
CA LEU A 51 -9.19 21.51 5.04
C LEU A 51 -10.28 20.44 5.12
N ASP A 52 -11.53 20.87 5.29
CA ASP A 52 -12.70 20.02 5.08
C ASP A 52 -12.84 19.73 3.57
N ASP A 53 -13.06 18.47 3.20
CA ASP A 53 -13.27 17.92 1.84
C ASP A 53 -12.06 17.74 0.89
N GLN A 54 -11.13 16.84 1.24
CA GLN A 54 -10.34 16.09 0.23
C GLN A 54 -10.97 14.70 0.04
N GLY A 55 -11.53 14.45 -1.15
CA GLY A 55 -12.34 13.28 -1.46
C GLY A 55 -11.50 12.05 -1.80
N SER A 56 -11.88 10.89 -1.27
CA SER A 56 -11.23 9.62 -1.62
C SER A 56 -11.33 9.34 -3.12
N LYS A 57 -10.20 8.99 -3.75
CA LYS A 57 -10.15 8.62 -5.18
C LYS A 57 -10.14 7.12 -5.36
N ILE A 58 -10.93 6.64 -6.32
CA ILE A 58 -10.90 5.26 -6.79
C ILE A 58 -9.82 5.12 -7.88
N GLY A 59 -8.93 4.15 -7.71
CA GLY A 59 -7.93 3.70 -8.67
C GLY A 59 -7.92 2.18 -8.78
N PHE A 60 -6.86 1.60 -9.34
CA PHE A 60 -6.68 0.16 -9.45
C PHE A 60 -5.25 -0.27 -9.14
N ASN A 61 -5.07 -1.54 -8.79
CA ASN A 61 -3.77 -2.18 -8.69
C ASN A 61 -3.75 -3.47 -9.52
N ALA A 62 -2.59 -3.82 -10.07
CA ALA A 62 -2.38 -5.09 -10.75
C ALA A 62 -0.90 -5.48 -10.71
N GLY A 63 -0.60 -6.77 -10.58
CA GLY A 63 0.77 -7.25 -10.62
C GLY A 63 0.93 -8.71 -10.24
N VAL A 64 2.12 -9.04 -9.77
CA VAL A 64 2.56 -10.41 -9.48
C VAL A 64 3.01 -10.54 -8.04
N PHE A 65 2.97 -11.76 -7.53
CA PHE A 65 3.49 -12.10 -6.21
C PHE A 65 4.16 -13.47 -6.21
N ALA A 66 5.03 -13.69 -5.22
CA ALA A 66 5.49 -15.01 -4.83
C ALA A 66 5.08 -15.26 -3.38
N ASN A 67 4.48 -16.40 -3.08
CA ASN A 67 4.14 -16.84 -1.73
C ASN A 67 5.15 -17.90 -1.31
N ILE A 68 5.94 -17.59 -0.29
CA ILE A 68 7.03 -18.43 0.19
C ILE A 68 6.65 -18.94 1.59
N PRO A 69 6.23 -20.21 1.71
CA PRO A 69 5.95 -20.81 3.01
C PRO A 69 7.22 -20.89 3.85
N VAL A 70 7.21 -20.29 5.05
CA VAL A 70 8.34 -20.33 6.00
C VAL A 70 8.06 -21.26 7.18
N ALA A 71 6.79 -21.51 7.48
CA ALA A 71 6.34 -22.51 8.45
C ALA A 71 4.92 -22.99 8.07
N THR A 72 4.39 -23.97 8.80
CA THR A 72 3.06 -24.57 8.53
C THR A 72 1.93 -23.55 8.39
N SER A 73 1.95 -22.48 9.19
CA SER A 73 0.92 -21.42 9.16
C SER A 73 1.45 -20.07 8.69
N PHE A 74 2.76 -19.96 8.39
CA PHE A 74 3.39 -18.68 8.07
C PHE A 74 3.99 -18.69 6.67
N SER A 75 3.78 -17.60 5.94
CA SER A 75 4.44 -17.35 4.66
C SER A 75 4.88 -15.90 4.54
N ILE A 76 5.85 -15.67 3.66
CA ILE A 76 6.25 -14.33 3.24
C ILE A 76 5.81 -14.17 1.79
N GLN A 77 5.18 -13.04 1.49
CA GLN A 77 4.68 -12.70 0.18
C GLN A 77 5.28 -11.38 -0.30
N PRO A 78 6.44 -11.40 -0.98
CA PRO A 78 6.86 -10.27 -1.81
C PRO A 78 5.94 -10.11 -3.03
N GLU A 79 5.63 -8.86 -3.35
CA GLU A 79 4.77 -8.49 -4.47
C GLU A 79 5.42 -7.40 -5.30
N VAL A 80 5.06 -7.32 -6.58
CA VAL A 80 5.36 -6.17 -7.45
C VAL A 80 4.05 -5.79 -8.13
N LEU A 81 3.51 -4.64 -7.78
CA LEU A 81 2.23 -4.14 -8.27
C LEU A 81 2.41 -2.80 -8.95
N TYR A 82 1.77 -2.62 -10.10
CA TYR A 82 1.41 -1.29 -10.57
C TYR A 82 0.17 -0.85 -9.81
N SER A 83 0.25 0.29 -9.13
CA SER A 83 -0.82 0.82 -8.29
C SER A 83 -1.09 2.27 -8.66
N GLN A 84 -2.33 2.54 -9.08
CA GLN A 84 -2.81 3.89 -9.28
C GLN A 84 -3.34 4.44 -7.96
N TYR A 85 -2.71 5.52 -7.54
CA TYR A 85 -3.09 6.35 -6.42
C TYR A 85 -3.71 7.64 -6.95
N GLY A 86 -4.32 8.42 -6.07
CA GLY A 86 -4.53 9.82 -6.32
C GLY A 86 -5.53 10.46 -5.40
N ASP A 87 -5.99 11.62 -5.83
CA ASP A 87 -6.91 12.45 -5.08
C ASP A 87 -7.87 13.16 -6.04
N LYS A 88 -9.11 13.37 -5.59
CA LYS A 88 -10.11 14.15 -6.31
C LYS A 88 -10.51 15.33 -5.45
N TYR A 89 -10.35 16.53 -6.00
CA TYR A 89 -10.83 17.76 -5.39
C TYR A 89 -11.89 18.38 -6.29
N ASP A 90 -13.09 18.56 -5.74
CA ASP A 90 -14.20 19.20 -6.43
C ASP A 90 -14.37 20.62 -5.88
N GLN A 91 -14.38 21.63 -6.75
CA GLN A 91 -14.60 23.03 -6.39
C GLN A 91 -15.72 23.63 -7.24
N THR A 92 -16.62 24.37 -6.61
CA THR A 92 -17.65 25.13 -7.33
C THR A 92 -17.26 26.61 -7.34
N ILE A 93 -17.06 27.19 -8.53
CA ILE A 93 -16.74 28.62 -8.69
C ILE A 93 -17.84 29.25 -9.56
N ALA A 94 -18.48 30.30 -9.06
CA ALA A 94 -19.50 31.06 -9.78
C ALA A 94 -20.65 30.21 -10.37
N GLY A 95 -21.03 29.12 -9.70
CA GLY A 95 -22.11 28.21 -10.12
C GLY A 95 -21.68 27.07 -11.05
N THR A 96 -20.41 27.05 -11.48
CA THR A 96 -19.83 26.00 -12.32
C THR A 96 -19.01 25.04 -11.46
N ARG A 97 -19.20 23.72 -11.65
CA ARG A 97 -18.48 22.69 -10.89
C ARG A 97 -17.23 22.25 -11.66
N TYR A 98 -16.08 22.40 -11.02
CA TYR A 98 -14.77 21.97 -11.52
C TYR A 98 -14.29 20.78 -10.70
N SER A 99 -13.80 19.74 -11.38
CA SER A 99 -13.19 18.57 -10.77
C SER A 99 -11.72 18.52 -11.16
N SER A 100 -10.82 18.59 -10.18
CA SER A 100 -9.40 18.32 -10.36
C SER A 100 -9.06 16.92 -9.85
N ALA A 101 -8.54 16.06 -10.72
CA ALA A 101 -8.12 14.71 -10.40
C ALA A 101 -6.60 14.56 -10.54
N ARG A 102 -5.90 14.38 -9.42
CA ARG A 102 -4.47 14.05 -9.41
C ARG A 102 -4.32 12.55 -9.61
N HIS A 103 -3.62 12.12 -10.65
CA HIS A 103 -3.27 10.73 -10.92
C HIS A 103 -1.80 10.50 -10.58
N LEU A 104 -1.54 9.65 -9.60
CA LEU A 104 -0.18 9.30 -9.22
C LEU A 104 -0.02 7.79 -9.42
N ASP A 105 0.75 7.39 -10.43
CA ASP A 105 0.99 5.98 -10.67
C ASP A 105 2.31 5.57 -10.00
N TYR A 106 2.25 4.49 -9.23
CA TYR A 106 3.38 3.92 -8.51
C TYR A 106 3.63 2.48 -8.94
N ILE A 107 4.90 2.08 -8.95
CA ILE A 107 5.28 0.68 -8.79
C ILE A 107 5.49 0.44 -7.31
N THR A 108 4.64 -0.38 -6.71
CA THR A 108 4.70 -0.73 -5.29
C THR A 108 5.28 -2.13 -5.12
N VAL A 109 6.17 -2.28 -4.14
CA VAL A 109 6.81 -3.52 -3.73
C VAL A 109 6.46 -3.81 -2.26
N PRO A 110 5.26 -4.36 -1.99
CA PRO A 110 4.92 -4.91 -0.67
C PRO A 110 5.76 -6.13 -0.32
N VAL A 111 6.14 -6.28 0.96
CA VAL A 111 6.70 -7.51 1.52
C VAL A 111 5.85 -7.92 2.71
N MET A 112 4.88 -8.80 2.48
CA MET A 112 3.86 -9.13 3.47
C MET A 112 4.20 -10.41 4.22
N PHE A 113 4.15 -10.37 5.55
CA PHE A 113 4.12 -11.57 6.37
C PHE A 113 2.69 -12.04 6.50
N GLN A 114 2.42 -13.29 6.16
CA GLN A 114 1.08 -13.88 6.22
C GLN A 114 1.00 -14.92 7.34
N TYR A 115 -0.10 -14.88 8.08
CA TYR A 115 -0.48 -15.88 9.07
C TYR A 115 -1.81 -16.50 8.67
N ASN A 116 -1.80 -17.79 8.34
CA ASN A 116 -2.98 -18.56 7.97
C ASN A 116 -3.73 -18.96 9.25
N ILE A 117 -4.88 -18.34 9.51
CA ILE A 117 -5.76 -18.67 10.64
C ILE A 117 -6.39 -20.05 10.41
N ILE A 118 -6.86 -20.26 9.18
CA ILE A 118 -7.33 -21.55 8.64
C ILE A 118 -6.73 -21.72 7.23
N PRO A 119 -6.73 -22.91 6.62
CA PRO A 119 -6.02 -23.16 5.36
C PRO A 119 -6.37 -22.17 4.22
N ASN A 120 -7.58 -21.63 4.25
CA ASN A 120 -8.11 -20.74 3.21
C ASN A 120 -8.17 -19.26 3.64
N LEU A 121 -7.93 -18.92 4.91
CA LEU A 121 -8.03 -17.55 5.43
C LEU A 121 -6.71 -17.14 6.09
N TYR A 122 -6.17 -16.01 5.65
CA TYR A 122 -4.94 -15.47 6.21
C TYR A 122 -5.10 -14.00 6.59
N LEU A 123 -4.33 -13.59 7.59
CA LEU A 123 -4.03 -12.19 7.88
C LEU A 123 -2.64 -11.87 7.35
N GLU A 124 -2.41 -10.62 7.02
CA GLU A 124 -1.10 -10.18 6.54
C GLU A 124 -0.70 -8.82 7.08
N ALA A 125 0.58 -8.63 7.34
CA ALA A 125 1.14 -7.33 7.70
C ALA A 125 2.57 -7.19 7.17
N GLY A 126 2.98 -6.00 6.78
CA GLY A 126 4.34 -5.80 6.28
C GLY A 126 4.61 -4.41 5.72
N PRO A 127 5.88 -4.10 5.42
CA PRO A 127 6.23 -2.86 4.74
C PRO A 127 5.78 -2.84 3.28
N GLU A 128 5.46 -1.66 2.78
CA GLU A 128 5.24 -1.36 1.37
C GLU A 128 6.16 -0.24 0.90
N PHE A 129 6.85 -0.48 -0.22
CA PHE A 129 7.74 0.49 -0.87
C PHE A 129 7.14 0.93 -2.21
N GLY A 130 6.77 2.19 -2.36
CA GLY A 130 6.24 2.76 -3.59
C GLY A 130 7.27 3.61 -4.33
N PHE A 131 7.40 3.40 -5.63
CA PHE A 131 8.22 4.20 -6.53
C PHE A 131 7.33 4.87 -7.57
N MET A 132 7.27 6.20 -7.56
CA MET A 132 6.43 6.97 -8.47
C MET A 132 6.96 6.86 -9.90
N VAL A 133 6.11 6.39 -10.81
CA VAL A 133 6.43 6.22 -12.23
C VAL A 133 5.62 7.12 -13.13
N ASN A 134 4.55 7.77 -12.63
CA ASN A 134 3.76 8.76 -13.36
C ASN A 134 3.12 9.78 -12.42
N ALA A 135 3.10 11.07 -12.76
CA ALA A 135 2.33 12.08 -12.03
C ALA A 135 1.61 13.00 -13.01
N LYS A 136 0.30 12.79 -13.18
CA LYS A 136 -0.54 13.58 -14.08
C LYS A 136 -1.60 14.34 -13.29
N ASN A 137 -1.93 15.56 -13.71
CA ASN A 137 -3.05 16.31 -13.16
C ASN A 137 -4.07 16.49 -14.26
N LYS A 138 -5.33 16.16 -13.98
CA LYS A 138 -6.43 16.32 -14.93
C LYS A 138 -7.43 17.31 -14.35
N LEU A 139 -7.66 18.40 -15.05
CA LEU A 139 -8.68 19.39 -14.72
C LEU A 139 -9.87 19.20 -15.66
N LYS A 140 -11.04 18.90 -15.10
CA LYS A 140 -12.29 18.69 -15.84
C LYS A 140 -13.33 19.72 -15.41
N ASN A 141 -14.03 20.30 -16.39
CA ASN A 141 -15.26 21.03 -16.16
C ASN A 141 -16.42 20.03 -16.11
N GLU A 142 -17.09 19.89 -14.96
CA GLU A 142 -18.20 18.94 -14.82
C GLU A 142 -19.51 19.47 -15.45
N THR A 143 -19.61 20.78 -15.71
CA THR A 143 -20.81 21.38 -16.32
C THR A 143 -20.93 21.10 -17.83
N ASP A 144 -19.80 21.11 -18.56
CA ASP A 144 -19.78 20.86 -20.02
C ASP A 144 -19.15 19.51 -20.40
N ASN A 145 -18.75 18.70 -19.41
CA ASN A 145 -17.96 17.47 -19.59
C ASN A 145 -16.61 17.63 -20.31
N ASP A 146 -16.13 18.86 -20.47
CA ASP A 146 -14.91 19.16 -21.22
C ASP A 146 -13.65 19.08 -20.34
N VAL A 147 -12.53 18.62 -20.91
CA VAL A 147 -11.23 18.55 -20.23
C VAL A 147 -10.49 19.84 -20.53
N LEU A 148 -10.35 20.71 -19.52
CA LEU A 148 -9.83 22.05 -19.71
C LEU A 148 -8.30 22.10 -19.73
N ASP A 149 -7.64 21.19 -19.01
CA ASP A 149 -6.17 21.09 -18.98
C ASP A 149 -5.71 19.69 -18.55
N GLU A 150 -4.70 19.16 -19.22
CA GLU A 150 -3.92 17.99 -18.80
C GLU A 150 -2.48 18.48 -18.61
N SER A 151 -2.13 18.85 -17.38
CA SER A 151 -0.75 19.27 -17.11
C SER A 151 0.19 18.09 -17.34
N GLY A 152 1.29 18.35 -18.05
CA GLY A 152 2.39 17.40 -18.22
C GLY A 152 2.98 16.91 -16.89
N ASP A 153 3.80 15.86 -17.01
CA ASP A 153 4.37 15.06 -15.93
C ASP A 153 5.14 15.92 -14.89
N TYR A 154 4.53 16.25 -13.75
CA TYR A 154 5.13 17.14 -12.72
C TYR A 154 5.90 16.36 -11.63
N LYS A 155 6.36 15.15 -11.95
CA LYS A 155 7.13 14.25 -11.07
C LYS A 155 8.30 14.91 -10.34
N ASP A 156 8.91 15.92 -10.95
CA ASP A 156 10.13 16.52 -10.40
C ASP A 156 9.89 17.37 -9.15
N SER A 157 8.64 17.78 -8.90
CA SER A 157 8.23 18.48 -7.68
C SER A 157 7.73 17.56 -6.56
N LEU A 158 7.65 16.25 -6.78
CA LEU A 158 7.13 15.29 -5.80
C LEU A 158 8.22 14.33 -5.28
N ASN A 159 7.99 13.81 -4.08
CA ASN A 159 8.78 12.69 -3.58
C ASN A 159 8.46 11.43 -4.40
N LYS A 160 9.46 10.94 -5.13
CA LYS A 160 9.35 9.75 -5.98
C LYS A 160 9.28 8.45 -5.19
N PHE A 161 9.53 8.50 -3.87
CA PHE A 161 9.50 7.35 -2.99
C PHE A 161 8.42 7.52 -1.93
N ASN A 162 7.61 6.47 -1.75
CA ASN A 162 6.59 6.35 -0.72
C ASN A 162 6.89 5.11 0.12
N PHE A 163 6.77 5.21 1.44
CA PHE A 163 6.90 4.08 2.36
C PHE A 163 5.66 3.99 3.23
N GLY A 164 5.14 2.79 3.41
CA GLY A 164 3.97 2.53 4.24
C GLY A 164 4.03 1.19 4.95
N ILE A 165 3.06 0.97 5.83
CA ILE A 165 2.82 -0.33 6.48
C ILE A 165 1.44 -0.81 6.06
N GLY A 166 1.41 -2.00 5.47
CA GLY A 166 0.19 -2.71 5.11
C GLY A 166 -0.30 -3.61 6.25
N LEU A 167 -1.62 -3.67 6.43
CA LEU A 167 -2.34 -4.65 7.22
C LEU A 167 -3.53 -5.13 6.38
N GLY A 168 -3.72 -6.44 6.27
CA GLY A 168 -4.74 -7.00 5.41
C GLY A 168 -5.19 -8.39 5.80
N ALA A 169 -6.10 -8.91 5.01
CA ALA A 169 -6.58 -10.28 5.07
C ALA A 169 -6.92 -10.77 3.65
N GLY A 170 -6.92 -12.08 3.47
CA GLY A 170 -7.41 -12.68 2.24
C GLY A 170 -8.02 -14.04 2.47
N TYR A 171 -8.92 -14.41 1.56
CA TYR A 171 -9.64 -15.67 1.61
C TYR A 171 -9.61 -16.36 0.25
N TYR A 172 -9.03 -17.55 0.19
CA TYR A 172 -8.99 -18.43 -0.97
C TYR A 172 -10.23 -19.32 -0.99
N PHE A 173 -11.17 -19.05 -1.89
CA PHE A 173 -12.38 -19.86 -2.03
C PHE A 173 -12.16 -21.10 -2.91
N THR A 174 -11.09 -21.11 -3.71
CA THR A 174 -10.51 -22.30 -4.33
C THR A 174 -9.01 -22.34 -4.08
N ASP A 175 -8.35 -23.44 -4.44
CA ASP A 175 -6.89 -23.59 -4.28
C ASP A 175 -6.10 -22.51 -5.05
N ASN A 176 -6.67 -21.98 -6.13
CA ASN A 176 -6.03 -20.97 -6.96
C ASN A 176 -6.58 -19.56 -6.73
N ILE A 177 -7.87 -19.39 -6.48
CA ILE A 177 -8.54 -18.08 -6.53
C ILE A 177 -8.94 -17.62 -5.13
N GLY A 178 -8.59 -16.37 -4.82
CA GLY A 178 -8.95 -15.74 -3.56
C GLY A 178 -9.33 -14.27 -3.70
N ILE A 179 -10.00 -13.77 -2.69
CA ILE A 179 -10.24 -12.34 -2.46
C ILE A 179 -9.19 -11.81 -1.48
N THR A 180 -8.84 -10.54 -1.62
CA THR A 180 -7.89 -9.85 -0.74
C THR A 180 -8.42 -8.48 -0.37
N ALA A 181 -8.18 -8.06 0.87
CA ALA A 181 -8.43 -6.72 1.36
C ALA A 181 -7.21 -6.24 2.16
N ARG A 182 -6.68 -5.06 1.86
CA ARG A 182 -5.48 -4.52 2.50
C ARG A 182 -5.63 -3.02 2.73
N TYR A 183 -5.29 -2.57 3.92
CA TYR A 183 -5.10 -1.16 4.24
C TYR A 183 -3.61 -0.85 4.37
N VAL A 184 -3.13 0.17 3.67
CA VAL A 184 -1.76 0.63 3.71
C VAL A 184 -1.74 2.04 4.30
N ALA A 185 -1.13 2.17 5.47
CA ALA A 185 -0.88 3.46 6.10
C ALA A 185 0.45 4.02 5.60
N GLY A 186 0.41 5.14 4.86
CA GLY A 186 1.60 5.84 4.43
C GLY A 186 2.33 6.47 5.63
N LEU A 187 3.66 6.36 5.64
CA LEU A 187 4.52 6.91 6.68
C LEU A 187 5.42 8.04 6.18
N THR A 188 5.65 8.12 4.86
CA THR A 188 6.41 9.20 4.22
C THR A 188 5.54 10.39 3.89
N ASP A 189 6.11 11.58 4.06
CA ASP A 189 5.52 12.82 3.55
C ASP A 189 5.71 12.89 2.02
N ILE A 190 4.61 13.15 1.31
CA ILE A 190 4.59 13.24 -0.15
C ILE A 190 5.06 14.63 -0.62
N ALA A 191 4.98 15.65 0.24
CA ALA A 191 5.39 17.02 -0.06
C ALA A 191 6.89 17.25 0.22
N LYS A 192 7.60 17.89 -0.72
CA LYS A 192 9.06 18.05 -0.67
C LYS A 192 9.54 19.35 -0.02
N ASP A 193 8.71 20.40 -0.05
CA ASP A 193 9.05 21.74 0.43
C ASP A 193 7.88 22.32 1.24
N ARG A 194 7.80 21.96 2.54
CA ARG A 194 6.78 22.50 3.46
C ARG A 194 7.43 23.20 4.66
N PRO A 195 6.84 24.30 5.18
CA PRO A 195 7.37 25.03 6.32
C PRO A 195 7.56 24.11 7.53
N SER A 196 8.61 24.33 8.34
CA SER A 196 9.03 23.42 9.42
C SER A 196 8.01 23.12 10.54
N ASN A 197 6.76 23.60 10.45
CA ASN A 197 5.70 23.49 11.47
C ASN A 197 4.38 22.93 10.91
N SER A 198 4.39 22.25 9.77
CA SER A 198 3.18 21.86 9.05
C SER A 198 3.03 20.33 9.03
N ASP A 199 1.82 19.80 9.29
CA ASP A 199 1.59 18.34 9.42
C ASP A 199 1.96 17.57 8.13
N ALA A 200 2.50 16.36 8.28
CA ALA A 200 2.93 15.53 7.15
C ALA A 200 1.74 15.00 6.36
N ILE A 201 1.77 15.14 5.03
CA ILE A 201 0.70 14.64 4.16
C ILE A 201 1.03 13.20 3.76
N ARG A 202 0.26 12.26 4.31
CA ARG A 202 0.43 10.81 4.09
C ARG A 202 -0.64 10.26 3.19
N ASN A 203 -0.28 9.31 2.33
CA ASN A 203 -1.23 8.57 1.51
C ASN A 203 -1.73 7.34 2.27
N ASN A 204 -3.03 7.25 2.49
CA ASN A 204 -3.67 6.05 3.02
C ASN A 204 -4.41 5.37 1.88
N LEU A 205 -4.18 4.07 1.74
CA LEU A 205 -4.69 3.29 0.62
C LEU A 205 -5.45 2.08 1.13
N PHE A 206 -6.73 1.99 0.78
CA PHE A 206 -7.50 0.78 0.93
C PHE A 206 -7.54 0.03 -0.39
N GLN A 207 -7.21 -1.26 -0.39
CA GLN A 207 -7.13 -2.12 -1.55
C GLN A 207 -8.09 -3.29 -1.38
N VAL A 208 -8.88 -3.59 -2.40
CA VAL A 208 -9.69 -4.82 -2.46
C VAL A 208 -9.52 -5.43 -3.83
N GLY A 209 -9.31 -6.74 -3.91
CA GLY A 209 -9.05 -7.37 -5.19
C GLY A 209 -9.11 -8.89 -5.16
N LEU A 210 -8.77 -9.47 -6.30
CA LEU A 210 -8.64 -10.90 -6.50
C LEU A 210 -7.16 -11.28 -6.59
N ALA A 211 -6.85 -12.47 -6.11
CA ALA A 211 -5.56 -13.11 -6.25
C ALA A 211 -5.75 -14.48 -6.94
N PHE A 212 -4.86 -14.80 -7.87
CA PHE A 212 -4.79 -16.09 -8.53
C PHE A 212 -3.40 -16.69 -8.31
N LYS A 213 -3.33 -17.88 -7.72
CA LYS A 213 -2.11 -18.69 -7.54
C LYS A 213 -2.02 -19.72 -8.66
N PHE A 214 -0.85 -19.86 -9.26
CA PHE A 214 -0.53 -20.88 -10.28
C PHE A 214 -0.29 -22.25 -9.67
#